data_AF-A0A5N9F3S9-F1
#
_entry.id   AF-A0A5N9F3S9-F1
#
_cell.length_a   1.000
_cell.length_b   1.000
_cell.length_c   1.000
_cell.angle_alpha   90.00
_cell.angle_beta   90.00
_cell.angle_gamma   90.00
#
_symmetry.space_group_name_H-M   'P 1'
#
loop_
_entity.id
_entity.type
_entity.pdbx_description
1 polymer ?
#
loop_
_entity_poly.entity_id
_entity_poly.type
_entity_poly.pdbx_seq_one_letter_code
_entity_poly.pdbx_strand_id
1 'polypeptide(L)' 'MAKGARGCDCTWSGCVPSKILLKAAKSAQAVKDGARFGVSSPEPAIDPKTVMDWVDSVVREIFESESPETLEEGRIDVI' A
#
# COMPACT_ATOMS: atom_id res chain seq x y z
N MET A 1 -1.11 13.64 13.07
CA MET A 1 0.19 13.68 12.37
C MET A 1 1.29 13.26 13.33
N ALA A 2 1.91 12.11 13.12
CA ALA A 2 3.12 11.73 13.85
C ALA A 2 4.27 12.62 13.34
N LYS A 3 4.71 13.53 14.20
CA LYS A 3 5.85 14.41 14.00
C LYS A 3 7.12 13.55 14.16
N GLY A 4 7.44 12.73 13.16
CA GLY A 4 8.53 11.73 13.27
C GLY A 4 8.63 10.68 12.16
N ALA A 5 7.75 10.67 11.17
CA ALA A 5 7.93 9.81 10.01
C ALA A 5 9.06 10.38 9.13
N ARG A 6 10.26 9.80 9.20
CA ARG A 6 11.26 9.98 8.14
C ARG A 6 10.67 9.35 6.85
N GLY A 7 10.99 9.86 5.67
CA GLY A 7 10.36 9.45 4.40
C GLY A 7 9.41 10.50 3.84
N CYS A 8 9.23 10.50 2.52
CA CYS A 8 8.47 11.55 1.83
C CYS A 8 6.95 11.41 2.01
N ASP A 9 6.21 12.51 1.84
CA ASP A 9 4.73 12.52 1.90
C ASP A 9 4.11 11.46 0.98
N CYS A 10 4.74 11.18 -0.17
CA CYS A 10 4.28 10.17 -1.11
C CYS A 10 4.25 8.76 -0.51
N THR A 11 5.16 8.42 0.40
CA THR A 11 5.25 7.12 1.07
C THR A 11 4.20 7.00 2.17
N TRP A 12 4.05 8.03 3.02
CA TRP A 12 3.22 7.93 4.23
C TRP A 12 1.75 8.27 4.01
N SER A 13 1.44 9.23 3.14
CA SER A 13 0.07 9.75 3.01
C SER A 13 -0.36 10.07 1.58
N GLY A 14 0.54 9.93 0.62
CA GLY A 14 0.30 10.31 -0.77
C GLY A 14 0.11 9.11 -1.70
N CYS A 15 1.00 9.05 -2.69
CA CYS A 15 0.92 8.13 -3.81
C CYS A 15 0.88 6.66 -3.43
N VAL A 16 1.65 6.24 -2.43
CA VAL A 16 1.76 4.83 -2.04
C VAL A 16 0.45 4.33 -1.44
N PRO A 17 -0.08 4.88 -0.33
CA PRO A 17 -1.38 4.45 0.23
C PRO A 17 -2.50 4.49 -0.82
N SER A 18 -2.53 5.56 -1.62
CA SER A 18 -3.54 5.74 -2.67
C SER A 18 -3.50 4.62 -3.71
N LYS A 19 -2.31 4.21 -4.17
CA LYS A 19 -2.17 3.13 -5.17
C LYS A 19 -2.54 1.75 -4.61
N ILE A 20 -2.27 1.50 -3.33
CA ILE A 20 -2.63 0.25 -2.66
C ILE A 20 -4.16 0.13 -2.53
N LEU A 21 -4.83 1.20 -2.09
CA LEU A 21 -6.30 1.27 -2.08
C LEU A 21 -6.90 1.05 -3.47
N LEU A 22 -6.34 1.69 -4.50
CA LEU A 22 -6.79 1.49 -5.88
C LEU A 22 -6.59 0.05 -6.36
N LYS A 23 -5.54 -0.65 -5.90
CA LYS A 23 -5.32 -2.06 -6.22
C LYS A 23 -6.34 -2.98 -5.54
N ALA A 24 -6.69 -2.71 -4.28
CA ALA A 24 -7.78 -3.43 -3.60
C ALA A 24 -9.12 -3.25 -4.36
N ALA A 25 -9.45 -1.99 -4.71
CA ALA A 25 -10.66 -1.68 -5.47
C ALA A 25 -10.71 -2.37 -6.84
N LYS A 26 -9.59 -2.34 -7.60
CA LYS A 26 -9.49 -3.05 -8.89
C LYS A 26 -9.67 -4.56 -8.75
N SER A 27 -9.20 -5.14 -7.65
CA SER A 27 -9.34 -6.58 -7.41
C SER A 27 -10.81 -6.95 -7.13
N ALA A 28 -11.50 -6.15 -6.32
CA ALA A 28 -12.94 -6.31 -6.12
C ALA A 28 -13.72 -6.14 -7.43
N GLN A 29 -13.37 -5.14 -8.26
CA GLN A 29 -14.00 -4.94 -9.56
C GLN A 29 -13.78 -6.14 -10.51
N ALA A 30 -12.58 -6.73 -10.51
CA ALA A 30 -12.27 -7.89 -11.36
C ALA A 30 -13.15 -9.11 -11.01
N VAL A 31 -13.47 -9.31 -9.73
CA VAL A 31 -14.40 -10.36 -9.29
C VAL A 31 -15.80 -10.11 -9.87
N LYS A 32 -16.30 -8.86 -9.79
CA LYS A 32 -17.60 -8.49 -10.37
C LYS A 32 -17.63 -8.68 -11.88
N ASP A 33 -16.55 -8.30 -12.56
CA ASP A 33 -16.44 -8.38 -14.02
C ASP A 33 -16.30 -9.83 -14.53
N GLY A 34 -15.99 -10.80 -13.66
CA GLY A 34 -15.82 -12.21 -14.01
C GLY A 34 -17.03 -12.82 -14.72
N ALA A 35 -18.25 -12.33 -14.39
CA ALA A 35 -19.49 -12.79 -14.99
C ALA A 35 -19.51 -12.67 -16.52
N ARG A 36 -18.83 -11.65 -17.07
CA ARG A 36 -18.75 -11.44 -18.53
C ARG A 36 -18.00 -12.55 -19.28
N PHE A 37 -17.21 -13.33 -18.54
CA PHE A 37 -16.43 -14.46 -19.04
C PHE A 37 -17.03 -15.81 -18.61
N GLY A 38 -18.25 -15.83 -18.07
CA GLY A 38 -18.87 -17.04 -17.56
C GLY A 38 -18.33 -17.50 -16.19
N VAL A 39 -17.53 -16.67 -15.51
CA VAL A 39 -17.06 -16.96 -14.15
C VAL A 39 -18.07 -16.37 -13.16
N SER A 40 -18.79 -17.24 -12.45
CA SER A 40 -19.76 -16.81 -11.43
C SER A 40 -19.11 -16.74 -10.05
N SER A 41 -19.30 -15.63 -9.35
CA SER A 41 -18.92 -15.44 -7.96
C SER A 41 -19.97 -14.61 -7.23
N PRO A 42 -20.12 -14.77 -5.90
CA PRO A 42 -20.87 -13.83 -5.07
C PRO A 42 -20.25 -12.42 -5.11
N GLU A 43 -21.05 -11.43 -4.70
CA GLU A 43 -20.56 -10.05 -4.53
C GLU A 43 -19.40 -10.00 -3.52
N PRO A 44 -18.28 -9.31 -3.82
CA PRO A 44 -17.15 -9.22 -2.89
C PRO A 44 -17.53 -8.54 -1.57
N ALA A 45 -17.34 -9.25 -0.46
CA ALA A 45 -17.34 -8.63 0.87
C ALA A 45 -15.99 -7.94 1.11
N ILE A 46 -16.03 -6.64 1.43
CA ILE A 46 -14.83 -5.85 1.70
C ILE A 46 -14.70 -5.65 3.20
N ASP A 47 -13.57 -6.08 3.77
CA ASP A 47 -13.16 -5.74 5.14
C ASP A 47 -12.20 -4.54 5.10
N PRO A 48 -12.64 -3.34 5.51
CA PRO A 48 -11.79 -2.15 5.51
C PRO A 48 -10.59 -2.30 6.44
N LYS A 49 -10.71 -3.06 7.53
CA LYS A 49 -9.61 -3.24 8.48
C LYS A 49 -8.46 -3.98 7.81
N THR A 50 -8.73 -5.13 7.19
CA THR A 50 -7.70 -5.89 6.47
C THR A 50 -7.08 -5.08 5.32
N VAL A 51 -7.86 -4.26 4.61
CA VAL A 51 -7.33 -3.37 3.57
C VAL A 51 -6.36 -2.34 4.16
N MET A 52 -6.71 -1.72 5.28
CA MET A 52 -5.85 -0.73 5.92
C MET A 52 -4.60 -1.38 6.55
N ASP A 53 -4.73 -2.56 7.15
CA ASP A 53 -3.58 -3.33 7.65
C ASP A 53 -2.58 -3.64 6.51
N TRP A 54 -3.08 -3.94 5.29
CA TRP A 54 -2.23 -4.12 4.10
C TRP A 54 -1.57 -2.81 3.65
N VAL A 55 -2.30 -1.70 3.63
CA VAL A 55 -1.74 -0.37 3.33
C VAL A 55 -0.59 -0.06 4.28
N ASP A 56 -0.81 -0.21 5.59
CA ASP A 56 0.21 0.07 6.61
C ASP A 56 1.42 -0.84 6.48
N SER A 57 1.21 -2.11 6.15
CA SER A 57 2.29 -3.07 5.87
C SER A 57 3.18 -2.62 4.72
N VAL A 58 2.59 -2.21 3.59
CA VAL A 58 3.36 -1.80 2.40
C VAL A 58 4.09 -0.48 2.63
N VAL A 59 3.43 0.48 3.31
CA VAL A 59 4.07 1.75 3.68
C VAL A 59 5.30 1.50 4.55
N ARG A 60 5.19 0.59 5.52
CA ARG A 60 6.30 0.19 6.40
C ARG A 60 7.44 -0.48 5.64
N GLU A 61 7.13 -1.41 4.74
CA GLU A 61 8.13 -2.10 3.92
C GLU A 61 8.94 -1.12 3.06
N ILE A 62 8.25 -0.19 2.39
CA ILE A 62 8.90 0.85 1.59
C ILE A 62 9.76 1.75 2.49
N PHE A 63 9.21 2.18 3.62
CA PHE A 63 9.96 3.02 4.56
C PHE A 63 11.23 2.33 5.11
N GLU A 64 11.16 1.03 5.42
CA GLU A 64 12.31 0.26 5.90
C GLU A 64 13.44 0.22 4.86
N SER A 65 13.08 0.13 3.57
CA SER A 65 14.05 0.24 2.47
C SER A 65 14.64 1.65 2.30
N GLU A 66 13.97 2.68 2.82
CA GLU A 66 14.39 4.09 2.80
C GLU A 66 14.92 4.57 4.16
N SER A 67 15.18 3.63 5.08
CA SER A 67 15.65 3.97 6.43
C SER A 67 17.06 4.56 6.37
N PRO A 68 17.42 5.51 7.28
CA PRO A 68 18.78 6.04 7.35
C PRO A 68 19.83 4.95 7.49
N GLU A 69 19.53 3.92 8.26
CA GLU A 69 20.40 2.77 8.45
C GLU A 69 20.69 2.07 7.11
N THR A 70 19.66 1.79 6.31
CA THR A 70 19.80 1.21 4.96
C THR A 70 20.55 2.14 4.00
N LEU A 71 20.31 3.46 4.08
CA LEU A 71 20.97 4.45 3.24
C LEU A 71 22.47 4.57 3.57
N GLU A 72 22.81 4.59 4.86
CA GLU A 72 24.20 4.61 5.33
C GLU A 72 24.96 3.35 4.93
N GLU A 73 24.35 2.16 5.02
CA GLU A 73 24.91 0.92 4.47
C GLU A 73 25.17 1.00 2.95
N GLY A 74 24.29 1.72 2.25
CA GLY A 74 24.44 2.07 0.83
C GLY A 74 25.56 3.07 0.53
N ARG A 75 26.31 3.54 1.55
CA ARG A 75 27.29 4.64 1.46
C ARG A 75 26.67 5.97 1.03
N ILE A 76 25.44 6.21 1.45
CA ILE A 76 24.75 7.50 1.33
C ILE A 76 24.80 8.17 2.70
N ASP A 77 25.45 9.33 2.77
CA ASP A 77 25.50 10.11 4.00
C ASP A 77 24.13 10.75 4.29
N VAL A 78 23.58 10.48 5.48
CA VAL A 78 22.33 11.06 5.97
C VAL A 78 22.68 12.14 7.01
N ILE A 79 22.31 13.39 6.75
CA ILE A 79 22.65 14.59 7.56
C ILE A 79 21.41 15.11 8.28
#